data_AF-A0A7V9I1G3-F1
#
_entry.id   AF-A0A7V9I1G3-F1
#
_cell.length_a   1.000
_cell.length_b   1.000
_cell.length_c   1.000
_cell.angle_alpha   90.00
_cell.angle_beta   90.00
_cell.angle_gamma   90.00
#
_symmetry.space_group_name_H-M   'P 1'
#
loop_
_entity.id
_entity.type
_entity.pdbx_description
1 polymer ?
#
loop_
_entity_poly.entity_id
_entity_poly.type
_entity_poly.pdbx_seq_one_letter_code
_entity_poly.pdbx_strand_id
1 'polypeptide(L)'
;MTIDTVAQTVLFPDLRGRPVIAAFTQAHSSSDGGAVLLKAADRRLGLIDGLAACLVDRRTPTRVHHSLRDLLAQRIYGLACGHADANDADTLADDPIHKLLLDRDPIDGPRLASQPTISRFENAVSPRRLYRLGETLADTVIAQHRRRRRRVRRITVDLDLTEDATHGAQQLALFNGFYRGWCYLPLV
;
A
#
# COMPACT_ATOMS: atom_id res chain seq x y z
N MET A 1 -8.47 15.26 43.91
CA MET A 1 -8.57 14.17 42.91
C MET A 1 -8.21 14.76 41.56
N THR A 2 -6.94 14.67 41.19
CA THR A 2 -6.44 14.99 39.86
C THR A 2 -6.86 13.87 38.92
N ILE A 3 -7.60 14.22 37.86
CA ILE A 3 -7.94 13.28 36.79
C ILE A 3 -6.68 13.16 35.93
N ASP A 4 -5.98 12.05 36.06
CA ASP A 4 -4.90 11.66 35.13
C ASP A 4 -5.51 11.33 33.76
N THR A 5 -5.80 12.35 32.97
CA THR A 5 -6.03 12.23 31.52
C THR A 5 -4.70 12.22 30.78
N VAL A 6 -3.92 11.15 30.96
CA VAL A 6 -2.90 10.78 29.97
C VAL A 6 -3.27 9.40 29.47
N ALA A 7 -4.05 9.37 28.39
CA ALA A 7 -4.38 8.14 27.68
C ALA A 7 -3.06 7.48 27.21
N GLN A 8 -2.87 6.21 27.58
CA GLN A 8 -1.69 5.41 27.27
C GLN A 8 -1.20 5.59 25.82
N THR A 9 0.02 6.10 25.66
CA THR A 9 0.69 6.41 24.39
C THR A 9 1.58 5.27 23.89
N VAL A 10 1.10 4.02 23.93
CA VAL A 10 1.83 2.90 23.31
C VAL A 10 0.86 2.06 22.49
N LEU A 11 0.73 2.41 21.21
CA LEU A 11 -0.17 1.71 20.29
C LEU A 11 0.45 0.44 19.69
N PHE A 12 1.80 0.32 19.70
CA PHE A 12 2.50 -0.83 19.11
C PHE A 12 3.81 -1.15 19.85
N PRO A 13 3.82 -2.14 20.76
CA PRO A 13 5.05 -2.58 21.43
C PRO A 13 6.05 -3.24 20.47
N ASP A 14 5.58 -3.66 19.28
CA ASP A 14 6.35 -4.55 18.41
C ASP A 14 6.90 -3.85 17.16
N LEU A 15 6.56 -2.57 16.89
CA LEU A 15 6.99 -1.89 15.66
C LEU A 15 8.53 -1.80 15.57
N ARG A 16 9.21 -1.64 16.71
CA ARG A 16 10.67 -1.76 16.91
C ARG A 16 10.95 -2.17 18.35
N GLY A 17 12.19 -2.56 18.68
CA GLY A 17 12.61 -2.88 20.05
C GLY A 17 12.62 -1.70 21.04
N ARG A 18 12.03 -0.55 20.68
CA ARG A 18 11.88 0.66 21.51
C ARG A 18 10.49 1.25 21.31
N PRO A 19 9.87 1.85 22.35
CA PRO A 19 8.57 2.49 22.24
C PRO A 19 8.60 3.69 21.28
N VAL A 20 7.54 3.84 20.49
CA VAL A 20 7.33 4.99 19.59
C VAL A 20 6.43 6.00 20.31
N ILE A 21 6.90 7.26 20.45
CA ILE A 21 6.15 8.36 21.07
C ILE A 21 5.79 9.37 19.97
N ALA A 22 4.50 9.67 19.81
CA ALA A 22 4.03 10.72 18.91
C ALA A 22 3.94 12.06 19.66
N ALA A 23 4.62 13.09 19.16
CA ALA A 23 4.59 14.46 19.69
C ALA A 23 4.45 15.47 18.53
N PHE A 24 3.78 16.59 18.78
CA PHE A 24 3.33 17.51 17.71
C PHE A 24 4.31 18.66 17.38
N THR A 25 5.44 18.79 18.09
CA THR A 25 6.38 19.93 17.96
C THR A 25 7.85 19.51 17.94
N GLN A 26 8.22 18.62 17.02
CA GLN A 26 9.60 18.14 16.87
C GLN A 26 10.13 18.35 15.45
N ALA A 27 11.46 18.45 15.32
CA ALA A 27 12.17 18.66 14.05
C ALA A 27 11.91 17.55 13.01
N HIS A 28 11.51 16.36 13.46
CA HIS A 28 11.20 15.20 12.63
C HIS A 28 9.72 14.86 12.71
N SER A 29 8.86 15.77 12.23
CA SER A 29 7.42 15.54 12.11
C SER A 29 7.07 14.94 10.74
N SER A 30 5.91 14.27 10.69
CA SER A 30 5.34 13.69 9.47
C SER A 30 3.84 13.92 9.47
N SER A 31 3.26 14.24 8.30
CA SER A 31 1.81 14.26 8.09
C SER A 31 1.20 12.86 8.14
N ASP A 32 2.02 11.82 7.96
CA ASP A 32 1.58 10.46 7.71
C ASP A 32 1.69 9.59 8.96
N GLY A 33 1.71 10.20 10.15
CA GLY A 33 1.86 9.51 11.44
C GLY A 33 0.90 8.33 11.62
N GLY A 34 -0.30 8.38 11.04
CA GLY A 34 -1.28 7.29 11.08
C GLY A 34 -0.89 6.04 10.29
N ALA A 35 0.07 6.12 9.36
CA ALA A 35 0.49 5.01 8.50
C ALA A 35 1.09 3.83 9.29
N VAL A 36 1.54 4.06 10.53
CA VAL A 36 1.96 2.99 11.45
C VAL A 36 0.86 1.93 11.67
N LEU A 37 -0.42 2.32 11.59
CA LEU A 37 -1.57 1.41 11.65
C LEU A 37 -1.60 0.47 10.42
N LEU A 38 -1.25 1.00 9.24
CA LEU A 38 -1.16 0.21 8.00
C LEU A 38 -0.05 -0.83 8.12
N LYS A 39 1.11 -0.46 8.67
CA LYS A 39 2.19 -1.41 8.95
C LYS A 39 1.79 -2.49 9.95
N ALA A 40 1.11 -2.12 11.03
CA ALA A 40 0.62 -3.09 11.99
C ALA A 40 -0.43 -4.04 11.39
N ALA A 41 -1.27 -3.55 10.48
CA ALA A 41 -2.22 -4.37 9.74
C ALA A 41 -1.49 -5.31 8.77
N ASP A 42 -0.54 -4.81 7.99
CA ASP A 42 0.25 -5.61 7.05
C ASP A 42 1.02 -6.72 7.77
N ARG A 43 1.67 -6.46 8.91
CA ARG A 43 2.35 -7.51 9.69
C ARG A 43 1.44 -8.67 10.11
N ARG A 44 0.14 -8.41 10.32
CA ARG A 44 -0.85 -9.45 10.64
C ARG A 44 -1.35 -10.19 9.40
N LEU A 45 -1.35 -9.52 8.25
CA LEU A 45 -1.82 -10.07 6.98
C LEU A 45 -0.72 -10.80 6.20
N GLY A 46 0.53 -10.36 6.32
CA GLY A 46 1.64 -10.79 5.47
C GLY A 46 1.47 -10.37 4.02
N LEU A 47 0.70 -9.31 3.74
CA LEU A 47 0.26 -8.97 2.38
C LEU A 47 1.44 -8.51 1.53
N ILE A 48 2.22 -7.55 2.00
CA ILE A 48 3.35 -6.99 1.26
C ILE A 48 4.39 -8.07 0.96
N ASP A 49 4.71 -8.93 1.93
CA ASP A 49 5.68 -10.01 1.75
C ASP A 49 5.16 -11.06 0.75
N GLY A 50 3.87 -11.41 0.80
CA GLY A 50 3.23 -12.30 -0.18
C GLY A 50 3.28 -11.73 -1.60
N LEU A 51 2.95 -10.44 -1.76
CA LEU A 51 3.02 -9.76 -3.06
C LEU A 51 4.46 -9.67 -3.57
N ALA A 52 5.42 -9.34 -2.69
CA ALA A 52 6.83 -9.26 -3.05
C ALA A 52 7.40 -10.62 -3.48
N ALA A 53 6.96 -11.73 -2.87
CA ALA A 53 7.36 -13.09 -3.24
C ALA A 53 6.95 -13.48 -4.67
N CYS A 54 5.96 -12.78 -5.24
CA CYS A 54 5.58 -12.99 -6.64
C CYS A 54 6.56 -12.35 -7.63
N LEU A 55 7.39 -11.40 -7.19
CA LEU A 55 8.31 -10.66 -8.04
C LEU A 55 9.65 -11.40 -8.18
N VAL A 56 10.36 -11.13 -9.28
CA VAL A 56 11.71 -11.68 -9.51
C VAL A 56 12.65 -10.53 -9.77
N ASP A 57 13.66 -10.40 -8.91
CA ASP A 57 14.70 -9.39 -9.09
C ASP A 57 15.75 -9.88 -10.08
N ARG A 58 15.76 -9.25 -11.26
CA ARG A 58 16.74 -9.53 -12.32
C ARG A 58 17.94 -8.58 -12.27
N ARG A 59 17.94 -7.62 -11.35
CA ARG A 59 19.02 -6.64 -11.21
C ARG A 59 20.24 -7.35 -10.63
N THR A 60 21.44 -6.84 -10.95
CA THR A 60 22.68 -7.35 -10.34
C THR A 60 22.64 -7.16 -8.81
N PRO A 61 22.72 -8.22 -8.00
CA PRO A 61 22.50 -8.12 -6.55
C PRO A 61 23.38 -7.09 -5.83
N THR A 62 24.65 -6.97 -6.23
CA THR A 62 25.60 -6.01 -5.65
C THR A 62 25.29 -4.54 -5.94
N ARG A 63 24.33 -4.27 -6.82
CA ARG A 63 23.86 -2.92 -7.19
C ARG A 63 22.46 -2.61 -6.65
N VAL A 64 21.88 -3.51 -5.85
CA VAL A 64 20.54 -3.33 -5.29
C VAL A 64 20.65 -2.63 -3.93
N HIS A 65 20.24 -1.36 -3.90
CA HIS A 65 20.13 -0.58 -2.66
C HIS A 65 18.73 -0.68 -2.02
N HIS A 66 17.70 -0.94 -2.83
CA HIS A 66 16.32 -1.10 -2.38
C HIS A 66 15.78 -2.42 -2.89
N SER A 67 15.40 -3.30 -1.96
CA SER A 67 14.78 -4.58 -2.29
C SER A 67 13.46 -4.36 -3.04
N LEU A 68 13.01 -5.33 -3.84
CA LEU A 68 11.69 -5.23 -4.48
C LEU A 68 10.57 -5.15 -3.44
N ARG A 69 10.75 -5.78 -2.28
CA ARG A 69 9.83 -5.71 -1.14
C ARG A 69 9.75 -4.29 -0.59
N ASP A 70 10.87 -3.59 -0.42
CA ASP A 70 10.91 -2.20 0.02
C ASP A 70 10.26 -1.27 -1.00
N LEU A 71 10.57 -1.44 -2.29
CA LEU A 71 9.99 -0.60 -3.35
C LEU A 71 8.47 -0.78 -3.43
N LEU A 72 8.00 -2.02 -3.32
CA LEU A 72 6.57 -2.33 -3.27
C LEU A 72 5.91 -1.75 -2.01
N ALA A 73 6.54 -1.92 -0.84
CA ALA A 73 6.02 -1.40 0.43
C ALA A 73 5.93 0.12 0.44
N GLN A 74 7.00 0.81 0.03
CA GLN A 74 7.03 2.27 -0.11
C GLN A 74 5.89 2.74 -1.01
N ARG A 75 5.65 2.02 -2.11
CA ARG A 75 4.59 2.39 -3.03
C ARG A 75 3.19 2.18 -2.46
N ILE A 76 2.94 1.04 -1.82
CA ILE A 76 1.65 0.73 -1.19
C ILE A 76 1.33 1.72 -0.06
N TYR A 77 2.31 2.03 0.79
CA TYR A 77 2.09 3.00 1.87
C TYR A 77 1.88 4.42 1.34
N GLY A 78 2.66 4.86 0.34
CA GLY A 78 2.44 6.14 -0.32
C GLY A 78 1.03 6.26 -0.90
N LEU A 79 0.55 5.25 -1.62
CA LEU A 79 -0.82 5.20 -2.16
C LEU A 79 -1.87 5.30 -1.05
N ALA A 80 -1.71 4.53 0.02
CA ALA A 80 -2.65 4.53 1.14
C ALA A 80 -2.68 5.86 1.91
N CYS A 81 -1.59 6.63 1.88
CA CYS A 81 -1.49 7.98 2.43
C CYS A 81 -1.92 9.09 1.45
N GLY A 82 -2.29 8.75 0.20
CA GLY A 82 -2.78 9.72 -0.79
C GLY A 82 -1.73 10.20 -1.80
N HIS A 83 -0.52 9.66 -1.79
CA HIS A 83 0.57 10.03 -2.69
C HIS A 83 0.55 9.20 -3.99
N ALA A 84 -0.50 9.38 -4.80
CA ALA A 84 -0.75 8.56 -5.98
C ALA A 84 0.24 8.78 -7.13
N ASP A 85 0.73 10.00 -7.34
CA ASP A 85 1.52 10.34 -8.54
C ASP A 85 3.01 9.99 -8.44
N ALA A 86 3.45 9.50 -7.27
CA ALA A 86 4.84 9.20 -6.93
C ALA A 86 5.83 10.39 -6.98
N ASN A 87 5.41 11.58 -7.42
CA ASN A 87 6.19 12.83 -7.35
C ASN A 87 6.70 13.13 -5.93
N ASP A 88 5.90 12.83 -4.91
CA ASP A 88 6.25 13.02 -3.51
C ASP A 88 7.30 12.01 -3.00
N ALA A 89 7.61 10.95 -3.76
CA ALA A 89 8.51 9.89 -3.29
C ALA A 89 9.91 10.42 -2.91
N ASP A 90 10.40 11.47 -3.58
CA ASP A 90 11.69 12.09 -3.22
C ASP A 90 11.63 12.87 -1.90
N THR A 91 10.51 13.55 -1.64
CA THR A 91 10.26 14.26 -0.38
C THR A 91 10.07 13.25 0.76
N LEU A 92 9.24 12.23 0.54
CA LEU A 92 8.94 11.19 1.51
C LEU A 92 10.12 10.22 1.75
N ALA A 93 11.12 10.21 0.87
CA ALA A 93 12.29 9.35 1.05
C ALA A 93 13.04 9.64 2.35
N ASP A 94 12.97 10.88 2.83
CA ASP A 94 13.58 11.29 4.08
C ASP A 94 12.58 11.43 5.25
N ASP A 95 11.29 11.18 5.01
CA ASP A 95 10.25 11.25 6.05
C ASP A 95 10.45 10.16 7.12
N PRO A 96 10.40 10.53 8.42
CA PRO A 96 10.69 9.62 9.52
C PRO A 96 9.69 8.47 9.63
N ILE A 97 8.40 8.71 9.33
CA ILE A 97 7.38 7.66 9.37
C ILE A 97 7.56 6.73 8.19
N HIS A 98 7.78 7.23 6.97
CA HIS A 98 8.03 6.37 5.81
C HIS A 98 9.29 5.50 5.99
N LYS A 99 10.38 6.05 6.56
CA LYS A 99 11.55 5.25 6.96
C LYS A 99 11.16 4.15 7.95
N LEU A 100 10.40 4.50 8.98
CA LEU A 100 9.92 3.55 9.99
C LEU A 100 9.05 2.45 9.36
N LEU A 101 8.20 2.77 8.38
CA LEU A 101 7.36 1.80 7.69
C LEU A 101 8.17 0.71 6.98
N LEU A 102 9.38 1.04 6.52
CA LEU A 102 10.31 0.11 5.88
C LEU A 102 11.38 -0.44 6.85
N ASP A 103 11.10 -0.40 8.16
CA ASP A 103 11.96 -0.92 9.24
C ASP A 103 13.31 -0.17 9.38
N ARG A 104 13.44 0.98 8.72
CA ARG A 104 14.62 1.84 8.80
C ARG A 104 14.56 2.75 10.01
N ASP A 105 15.71 3.28 10.37
CA ASP A 105 15.75 4.25 11.46
C ASP A 105 15.06 5.54 11.03
N PRO A 106 14.08 6.06 11.79
CA PRO A 106 13.31 7.23 11.39
C PRO A 106 14.17 8.49 11.30
N ILE A 107 15.29 8.56 12.04
CA ILE A 107 16.16 9.73 12.08
C ILE A 107 17.39 9.48 11.21
N ASP A 108 18.18 8.47 11.57
CA ASP A 108 19.49 8.23 10.96
C ASP A 108 19.46 7.18 9.83
N GLY A 109 18.28 6.66 9.52
CA GLY A 109 18.13 5.59 8.55
C GLY A 109 18.35 6.08 7.12
N PRO A 110 18.83 5.19 6.24
CA PRO A 110 19.07 5.55 4.85
C PRO A 110 17.75 5.95 4.17
N ARG A 111 17.82 7.00 3.36
CA ARG A 111 16.68 7.49 2.57
C ARG A 111 16.04 6.38 1.73
N LEU A 112 14.72 6.45 1.54
CA LEU A 112 14.00 5.52 0.69
C LEU A 112 14.28 5.77 -0.80
N ALA A 113 13.62 4.97 -1.65
CA ALA A 113 13.83 5.07 -3.08
C ALA A 113 13.31 6.41 -3.60
N SER A 114 14.06 6.99 -4.53
CA SER A 114 13.67 8.21 -5.22
C SER A 114 12.50 8.01 -6.19
N GLN A 115 11.85 9.09 -6.60
CA GLN A 115 10.78 9.03 -7.60
C GLN A 115 11.18 8.28 -8.88
N PRO A 116 12.36 8.53 -9.51
CA PRO A 116 12.75 7.79 -10.71
C PRO A 116 12.98 6.30 -10.44
N THR A 117 13.34 5.94 -9.21
CA THR A 117 13.54 4.54 -8.81
C THR A 117 12.20 3.82 -8.67
N ILE A 118 11.20 4.46 -8.07
CA ILE A 118 9.82 3.94 -8.00
C ILE A 118 9.23 3.81 -9.41
N SER A 119 9.36 4.84 -10.25
CA SER A 119 8.85 4.80 -11.62
C SER A 119 9.45 3.66 -12.44
N ARG A 120 10.78 3.44 -12.37
CA ARG A 120 11.41 2.28 -13.02
C ARG A 120 10.92 0.94 -12.47
N PHE A 121 10.67 0.86 -11.16
CA PHE A 121 10.15 -0.35 -10.54
C PHE A 121 8.76 -0.70 -11.07
N GLU A 122 7.83 0.26 -11.08
CA GLU A 122 6.46 0.06 -11.57
C GLU A 122 6.44 -0.40 -13.02
N ASN A 123 7.27 0.22 -13.86
CA ASN A 123 7.34 -0.09 -15.29
C ASN A 123 8.11 -1.38 -15.62
N ALA A 124 8.79 -2.00 -14.64
CA ALA A 124 9.54 -3.24 -14.85
C ALA A 124 8.70 -4.52 -14.66
N VAL A 125 7.50 -4.41 -14.06
CA VAL A 125 6.69 -5.58 -13.69
C VAL A 125 5.90 -6.08 -14.90
N SER A 126 6.15 -7.33 -15.32
CA SER A 126 5.44 -7.92 -16.46
C SER A 126 3.96 -8.22 -16.16
N PRO A 127 3.06 -8.25 -17.16
CA PRO A 127 1.64 -8.59 -16.97
C PRO A 127 1.39 -9.92 -16.25
N ARG A 128 2.17 -10.97 -16.54
CA ARG A 128 2.08 -12.27 -15.85
C ARG A 128 2.36 -12.17 -14.35
N ARG A 129 3.21 -11.23 -13.94
CA ARG A 129 3.51 -10.98 -12.53
C ARG A 129 2.39 -10.18 -11.89
N LEU A 130 1.86 -9.16 -12.57
CA LEU A 130 0.69 -8.41 -12.11
C LEU A 130 -0.51 -9.33 -11.84
N TYR A 131 -0.77 -10.30 -12.73
CA TYR A 131 -1.81 -11.30 -12.50
C TYR A 131 -1.59 -12.09 -11.20
N ARG A 132 -0.37 -12.59 -10.95
CA ARG A 132 -0.03 -13.32 -9.71
C ARG A 132 -0.15 -12.45 -8.46
N LEU A 133 0.18 -11.17 -8.57
CA LEU A 133 -0.03 -10.20 -7.48
C LEU A 133 -1.53 -10.09 -7.18
N GLY A 134 -2.38 -10.02 -8.21
CA GLY A 134 -3.84 -10.06 -8.07
C GLY A 134 -4.35 -11.33 -7.39
N GLU A 135 -3.90 -12.50 -7.82
CA GLU A 135 -4.23 -13.78 -7.17
C GLU A 135 -3.81 -13.80 -5.69
N THR A 136 -2.60 -13.32 -5.38
CA THR A 136 -2.09 -13.28 -4.01
C THR A 136 -2.87 -12.33 -3.11
N LEU A 137 -3.30 -11.18 -3.65
CA LEU A 137 -4.18 -10.25 -2.96
C LEU A 137 -5.53 -10.92 -2.64
N ALA A 138 -6.14 -11.57 -3.63
CA ALA A 138 -7.40 -12.28 -3.46
C ALA A 138 -7.28 -13.39 -2.40
N ASP A 139 -6.23 -14.21 -2.48
CA ASP A 139 -5.97 -15.29 -1.52
C ASP A 139 -5.79 -14.76 -0.09
N THR A 140 -5.08 -13.63 0.06
CA THR A 140 -4.87 -12.99 1.38
C THR A 140 -6.21 -12.53 1.97
N VAL A 141 -7.06 -11.91 1.16
CA VAL A 141 -8.40 -11.46 1.56
C VAL A 141 -9.29 -12.66 1.93
N ILE A 142 -9.33 -13.69 1.09
CA ILE A 142 -10.12 -14.92 1.32
C ILE A 142 -9.66 -15.61 2.61
N ALA A 143 -8.35 -15.78 2.80
CA ALA A 143 -7.79 -16.38 4.01
C ALA A 143 -8.19 -15.59 5.27
N GLN A 144 -8.15 -14.26 5.20
CA GLN A 144 -8.55 -13.41 6.32
C GLN A 144 -10.05 -13.53 6.62
N HIS A 145 -10.90 -13.56 5.59
CA HIS A 145 -12.33 -13.78 5.78
C HIS A 145 -12.62 -15.16 6.36
N ARG A 146 -11.96 -16.23 5.90
CA ARG A 146 -12.11 -17.58 6.48
C ARG A 146 -11.80 -17.60 7.98
N ARG A 147 -10.80 -16.84 8.43
CA ARG A 147 -10.48 -16.71 9.87
C ARG A 147 -11.56 -15.96 10.64
N ARG A 148 -12.06 -14.84 10.12
CA ARG A 148 -13.05 -13.97 10.79
C ARG A 148 -14.49 -14.49 10.73
N ARG A 149 -14.84 -15.23 9.69
CA ARG A 149 -16.23 -15.56 9.30
C ARG A 149 -16.51 -17.07 9.35
N ARG A 150 -15.95 -17.78 10.33
CA ARG A 150 -16.01 -19.26 10.45
C ARG A 150 -17.43 -19.87 10.50
N ARG A 151 -18.46 -19.06 10.75
CA ARG A 151 -19.87 -19.49 10.90
C ARG A 151 -20.81 -18.90 9.85
N VAL A 152 -20.27 -18.27 8.80
CA VAL A 152 -21.10 -17.70 7.74
C VAL A 152 -21.71 -18.81 6.89
N ARG A 153 -23.04 -18.76 6.71
CA ARG A 153 -23.82 -19.73 5.91
C ARG A 153 -24.11 -19.25 4.49
N ARG A 154 -23.91 -17.96 4.20
CA ARG A 154 -24.15 -17.32 2.90
C ARG A 154 -23.16 -16.19 2.70
N ILE A 155 -22.51 -16.16 1.53
CA ILE A 155 -21.66 -15.06 1.08
C ILE A 155 -22.38 -14.42 -0.10
N THR A 156 -22.57 -13.11 -0.06
CA THR A 156 -23.02 -12.32 -1.21
C THR A 156 -21.78 -11.63 -1.77
N VAL A 157 -21.53 -11.84 -3.06
CA VAL A 157 -20.45 -11.15 -3.80
C VAL A 157 -21.15 -10.18 -4.73
N ASP A 158 -20.88 -8.89 -4.54
CA ASP A 158 -21.29 -7.86 -5.48
C ASP A 158 -20.20 -7.74 -6.55
N LEU A 159 -20.61 -7.62 -7.81
CA LEU A 159 -19.71 -7.49 -8.93
C LEU A 159 -19.98 -6.16 -9.61
N ASP A 160 -19.12 -5.19 -9.34
CA ASP A 160 -19.19 -3.88 -9.97
C ASP A 160 -18.73 -3.97 -11.42
N LEU A 161 -19.46 -3.27 -12.29
CA LEU A 161 -19.02 -3.07 -13.68
C LEU A 161 -17.95 -1.99 -13.71
N THR A 162 -16.94 -2.18 -14.56
CA THR A 162 -15.92 -1.15 -14.78
C THR A 162 -16.33 -0.27 -15.95
N GLU A 163 -16.25 1.05 -15.81
CA GLU A 163 -16.43 1.95 -16.93
C GLU A 163 -15.27 1.83 -17.92
N ASP A 164 -15.59 1.57 -19.18
CA ASP A 164 -14.67 1.74 -20.30
C ASP A 164 -15.23 2.78 -21.27
N ALA A 165 -14.73 4.02 -21.15
CA ALA A 165 -15.24 5.16 -21.90
C ALA A 165 -15.02 4.98 -23.40
N THR A 166 -16.07 5.18 -24.18
CA THR A 166 -16.02 5.07 -25.64
C THR A 166 -15.64 6.39 -26.29
N HIS A 167 -15.01 6.31 -27.46
CA HIS A 167 -14.59 7.45 -28.26
C HIS A 167 -15.20 7.41 -29.67
N GLY A 168 -15.94 8.46 -30.04
CA GLY A 168 -16.62 8.52 -31.34
C GLY A 168 -17.84 7.60 -31.42
N ALA A 169 -18.06 6.98 -32.58
CA ALA A 169 -19.22 6.14 -32.85
C ALA A 169 -18.88 4.64 -32.74
N GLN A 170 -18.27 4.23 -31.61
CA GLN A 170 -17.96 2.83 -31.37
C GLN A 170 -19.24 2.00 -31.26
N GLN A 171 -19.26 0.84 -31.92
CA GLN A 171 -20.45 0.00 -32.01
C GLN A 171 -20.83 -0.55 -30.63
N LEU A 172 -22.13 -0.62 -30.32
CA LEU A 172 -22.67 -1.10 -29.05
C LEU A 172 -22.34 -0.23 -27.81
N ALA A 173 -21.75 0.94 -28.00
CA ALA A 173 -21.65 1.93 -26.93
C ALA A 173 -23.05 2.39 -26.52
N LEU A 174 -23.32 2.42 -25.21
CA LEU A 174 -24.57 2.92 -24.66
C LEU A 174 -24.27 4.07 -23.70
N PHE A 175 -25.16 5.07 -23.67
CA PHE A 175 -25.05 6.15 -22.71
C PHE A 175 -25.36 5.62 -21.30
N ASN A 176 -24.47 5.88 -20.34
CA ASN A 176 -24.67 5.58 -18.93
C ASN A 176 -24.84 6.88 -18.12
N GLY A 177 -25.98 7.03 -17.43
CA GLY A 177 -26.29 8.23 -16.66
C GLY A 177 -25.46 8.42 -15.40
N PHE A 178 -24.94 7.35 -14.80
CA PHE A 178 -24.07 7.43 -13.62
C PHE A 178 -22.69 7.98 -14.00
N TYR A 179 -22.08 7.44 -15.06
CA TYR A 179 -20.80 7.90 -15.58
C TYR A 179 -20.89 9.14 -16.47
N ARG A 180 -22.11 9.56 -16.84
CA ARG A 180 -22.38 10.74 -17.69
C ARG A 180 -21.68 10.69 -19.05
N GLY A 181 -21.49 9.48 -19.58
CA GLY A 181 -20.74 9.25 -20.80
C GLY A 181 -21.26 8.04 -21.58
N TRP A 182 -20.78 7.90 -22.81
CA TRP A 182 -20.96 6.69 -23.60
C TRP A 182 -19.84 5.74 -23.24
N CYS A 183 -20.17 4.55 -22.75
CA CYS A 183 -19.18 3.59 -22.30
C CYS A 183 -19.63 2.16 -22.56
N TYR A 184 -18.67 1.25 -22.52
CA TYR A 184 -18.95 -0.14 -22.21
C TYR A 184 -18.93 -0.32 -20.70
N LEU A 185 -19.72 -1.28 -20.23
CA LEU A 185 -19.72 -1.73 -18.84
C LEU A 185 -19.45 -3.23 -18.80
N PRO A 186 -18.23 -3.66 -19.16
CA PRO A 186 -17.89 -5.06 -19.06
C PRO A 186 -17.84 -5.50 -17.59
N LEU A 187 -18.25 -6.75 -17.38
CA LEU A 187 -17.94 -7.50 -16.18
C LEU A 187 -16.55 -8.11 -16.41
N VAL A 188 -15.50 -7.45 -15.89
CA VAL A 188 -14.09 -7.86 -16.03
C VAL A 188 -13.56 -8.60 -14.81
#